data_AF-J0Z9L8-F1
#
_entry.id   AF-J0Z9L8-F1
#
_cell.length_a   1.000
_cell.length_b   1.000
_cell.length_c   1.000
_cell.angle_alpha   90.00
_cell.angle_beta   90.00
_cell.angle_gamma   90.00
#
_symmetry.space_group_name_H-M   'P 1'
#
loop_
_entity.id
_entity.type
_entity.pdbx_description
1 polymer ?
#
loop_
_entity_poly.entity_id
_entity_poly.type
_entity_poly.pdbx_seq_one_letter_code
_entity_poly.pdbx_strand_id
1 'polypeptide(L)' 'MNIRYEIIRMFCMLIVFVTLYAPIVKIFGDRSWKLSIIRSLSAGIMLFILDSLFRYFGLV' A
#
# COMPACT_ATOMS: atom_id res chain seq x y z
N MET A 1 18.03 -1.42 14.09
CA MET A 1 16.80 -1.82 13.35
C MET A 1 17.17 -2.88 12.34
N ASN A 2 16.51 -4.04 12.32
CA ASN A 2 16.81 -5.10 11.37
C ASN A 2 16.11 -4.81 10.04
N ILE A 3 16.85 -4.25 9.07
CA ILE A 3 16.35 -3.86 7.75
C ILE A 3 15.59 -4.99 7.05
N ARG A 4 16.03 -6.24 7.20
CA ARG A 4 15.35 -7.40 6.59
C ARG A 4 13.94 -7.58 7.16
N TYR A 5 13.79 -7.43 8.47
CA TYR A 5 12.49 -7.52 9.13
C TYR A 5 11.56 -6.39 8.70
N GLU A 6 12.08 -5.18 8.56
CA GLU A 6 11.27 -4.04 8.12
C GLU A 6 10.77 -4.20 6.68
N ILE A 7 11.63 -4.66 5.77
CA ILE A 7 11.24 -4.96 4.38
C ILE A 7 10.15 -6.03 4.33
N ILE A 8 10.30 -7.12 5.09
CA ILE A 8 9.31 -8.20 5.14
C ILE A 8 7.96 -7.67 5.68
N ARG A 9 8.01 -6.88 6.76
CA ARG A 9 6.81 -6.28 7.35
C ARG A 9 6.09 -5.36 6.35
N MET A 10 6.84 -4.54 5.62
CA MET A 10 6.30 -3.66 4.58
C MET A 10 5.68 -4.45 3.43
N PHE A 11 6.33 -5.53 2.98
CA PHE A 11 5.81 -6.38 1.92
C PHE A 11 4.49 -7.06 2.33
N CYS A 12 4.41 -7.57 3.57
CA CYS A 12 3.17 -8.13 4.12
C CYS A 12 2.05 -7.10 4.19
N MET A 13 2.33 -5.87 4.67
CA MET A 13 1.34 -4.79 4.70
C MET A 13 0.83 -4.45 3.30
N LEU A 14 1.73 -4.36 2.31
CA LEU A 14 1.36 -4.07 0.93
C LEU A 14 0.46 -5.15 0.34
N ILE A 15 0.77 -6.43 0.58
CA ILE A 15 -0.08 -7.55 0.13
C ILE A 15 -1.48 -7.42 0.72
N VAL A 16 -1.60 -7.28 2.04
CA VAL A 16 -2.90 -7.16 2.72
C VAL A 16 -3.68 -5.96 2.21
N PHE A 17 -3.01 -4.81 2.05
CA PHE A 17 -3.62 -3.59 1.53
C PHE A 17 -4.14 -3.81 0.10
N VAL A 18 -3.33 -4.38 -0.78
CA VAL A 18 -3.71 -4.60 -2.18
C VAL A 18 -4.87 -5.59 -2.30
N THR A 19 -4.84 -6.67 -1.53
CA THR A 19 -5.90 -7.68 -1.54
C THR A 19 -7.23 -7.13 -1.05
N LEU A 20 -7.25 -6.20 -0.09
CA LEU A 20 -8.48 -5.57 0.39
C LEU A 20 -8.95 -4.43 -0.52
N TYR A 21 -8.02 -3.61 -1.00
CA TYR A 21 -8.36 -2.36 -1.69
C TYR A 21 -8.66 -2.56 -3.18
N ALA A 22 -8.02 -3.53 -3.85
CA ALA A 22 -8.30 -3.85 -5.25
C ALA A 22 -9.76 -4.31 -5.51
N PRO A 23 -10.39 -5.19 -4.71
CA PRO A 23 -11.80 -5.52 -4.89
C PRO A 23 -12.73 -4.34 -4.57
N ILE A 24 -12.40 -3.49 -3.60
CA ILE A 24 -13.17 -2.26 -3.34
C ILE A 24 -13.15 -1.35 -4.58
N VAL A 25 -11.96 -1.06 -5.12
CA VAL A 25 -11.80 -0.23 -6.32
C VAL A 25 -12.48 -0.86 -7.55
N LYS A 26 -12.52 -2.20 -7.61
CA LYS A 26 -13.22 -2.96 -8.66
C LYS A 26 -14.73 -2.78 -8.58
N ILE A 27 -15.30 -2.96 -7.39
CA ILE A 27 -16.75 -2.89 -7.14
C ILE A 27 -17.28 -1.48 -7.34
N PHE A 28 -16.58 -0.46 -6.81
CA PHE A 28 -17.03 0.93 -6.89
C PHE A 28 -16.67 1.63 -8.21
N GLY A 29 -15.68 1.12 -8.95
CA GLY A 29 -15.09 1.83 -10.09
C GLY A 29 -15.38 1.24 -11.47
N ASP A 30 -16.10 0.11 -11.54
CA ASP A 30 -16.42 -0.68 -12.76
C ASP A 30 -15.26 -0.77 -13.77
N ARG A 31 -14.05 -0.95 -13.23
CA ARG A 31 -12.79 -0.90 -13.98
C ARG A 31 -12.19 -2.28 -14.17
N SER A 32 -11.40 -2.44 -15.22
CA SER A 32 -10.65 -3.68 -15.48
C SER A 32 -9.82 -4.08 -14.26
N TRP A 33 -9.74 -5.39 -13.97
CA TRP A 33 -8.97 -5.93 -12.84
C TRP A 33 -7.51 -5.45 -12.85
N LYS A 34 -6.91 -5.35 -14.04
CA LYS A 34 -5.55 -4.80 -14.20
C LYS A 34 -5.44 -3.38 -13.64
N LEU A 35 -6.36 -2.51 -14.02
CA LEU A 35 -6.33 -1.11 -13.60
C LEU A 35 -6.62 -0.97 -12.09
N SER A 36 -7.49 -1.83 -11.55
CA SER A 36 -7.79 -1.85 -10.11
C SER A 36 -6.56 -2.23 -9.28
N ILE A 37 -5.84 -3.28 -9.70
CA ILE A 37 -4.61 -3.72 -9.03
C ILE A 37 -3.52 -2.63 -9.12
N ILE A 38 -3.31 -2.03 -10.30
CA ILE A 38 -2.32 -0.95 -10.47
C ILE A 38 -2.61 0.22 -9.54
N ARG A 39 -3.87 0.66 -9.46
CA ARG A 39 -4.29 1.76 -8.58
C ARG A 39 -4.11 1.42 -7.11
N SER A 40 -4.47 0.20 -6.73
CA SER A 40 -4.29 -0.28 -5.37
C SER A 40 -2.81 -0.34 -4.98
N LEU A 41 -1.95 -0.76 -5.90
CA LEU A 41 -0.50 -0.78 -5.68
C LEU A 41 0.05 0.64 -5.53
N SER A 42 -0.33 1.55 -6.43
CA SER A 42 0.13 2.94 -6.38
C SER A 42 -0.32 3.65 -5.10
N ALA A 43 -1.55 3.41 -4.65
CA ALA A 43 -2.07 3.98 -3.42
C ALA A 43 -1.32 3.43 -2.19
N GLY A 44 -1.06 2.11 -2.15
CA GLY A 44 -0.29 1.49 -1.07
C GLY A 44 1.14 2.03 -0.97
N ILE A 45 1.82 2.20 -2.12
CA ILE A 45 3.16 2.82 -2.16
C ILE A 45 3.12 4.27 -1.67
N MET A 46 2.11 5.04 -2.06
CA MET A 46 1.98 6.44 -1.67
C MET A 46 1.73 6.59 -0.15
N LEU A 47 0.86 5.76 0.42
CA LEU A 47 0.66 5.69 1.88
C LEU A 47 1.94 5.31 2.61
N PHE A 48 2.72 4.40 2.03
CA PHE A 48 4.00 3.99 2.60
C PHE A 48 5.04 5.12 2.61
N ILE A 49 5.18 5.85 1.49
CA ILE A 49 6.07 7.02 1.42
C ILE A 49 5.62 8.08 2.43
N LEU A 50 4.31 8.29 2.56
CA LEU A 50 3.73 9.25 3.50
C LEU A 50 4.04 8.87 4.96
N ASP A 51 3.84 7.59 5.34
CA ASP A 51 4.20 7.07 6.66
C ASP A 51 5.70 7.27 6.97
N SER A 52 6.56 6.95 6.00
CA SER A 52 8.00 7.14 6.14
C SER A 52 8.37 8.62 6.31
N LEU A 53 7.68 9.53 5.62
CA LEU A 53 7.87 10.98 5.78
C LEU A 53 7.40 11.44 7.17
N PHE A 54 6.23 11.00 7.63
CA PHE A 54 5.72 11.34 8.97
C PHE A 54 6.68 10.89 10.08
N ARG A 55 7.21 9.65 9.99
CA ARG A 55 8.24 9.15 10.93
C ARG A 55 9.54 9.95 10.84
N TYR A 56 9.94 10.38 9.64
CA TYR A 56 11.14 11.19 9.45
C TYR A 56 11.01 12.58 10.09
N PHE A 57 9.85 13.22 9.96
CA PHE A 57 9.58 14.53 10.55
C PHE A 57 9.21 14.48 12.05
N GLY A 58 9.16 13.30 12.67
CA GLY A 58 8.80 13.14 14.09
C GLY A 58 7.37 13.60 14.40
N LEU A 59 6.49 13.60 13.40
CA LEU A 59 5.08 13.97 13.53
C LEU A 59 4.22 12.83 14.10
N VAL A 60 4.85 11.71 14.47
CA VAL A 60 4.28 10.49 15.08
C VAL A 60 5.20 10.00 16.19
#